data_AF-A0A699SRD0-F1
#
_entry.id   AF-A0A699SRD0-F1
#
_cell.length_a   1.000
_cell.length_b   1.000
_cell.length_c   1.000
_cell.angle_alpha   90.00
_cell.angle_beta   90.00
_cell.angle_gamma   90.00
#
_symmetry.space_group_name_H-M   'P 1'
#
loop_
_entity.id
_entity.type
_entity.pdbx_description
1 polymer ?
#
loop_
_entity_poly.entity_id
_entity_poly.type
_entity_poly.pdbx_seq_one_letter_code
_entity_poly.pdbx_strand_id
1 'polypeptide(L)'
;MARASSTKSWLWHQRLSHLNFDTINDLAKNNLVADLLKFKYHKEHLCPSCEQGKSKRASHPPKPVPNSRQRLHLLHMDLCGPMRIASINGKRYILDHGSFSVSCHHHKNR
;
A
#
# COMPACT_ATOMS: atom_id res chain seq x y z
N MET A 1 5.87 -25.20 24.33
CA MET A 1 4.46 -24.75 24.29
C MET A 1 3.67 -25.74 23.46
N ALA A 2 2.49 -26.15 23.92
CA ALA A 2 1.61 -27.00 23.12
C ALA A 2 1.09 -26.24 21.89
N ARG A 3 0.71 -26.97 20.84
CA ARG A 3 0.16 -26.39 19.61
C ARG A 3 -1.31 -26.02 19.82
N ALA A 4 -1.70 -24.82 19.42
CA ALA A 4 -3.11 -24.43 19.39
C ALA A 4 -3.85 -25.19 18.27
N SER A 5 -5.13 -25.50 18.48
CA SER A 5 -5.97 -25.99 17.39
C SER A 5 -6.09 -24.92 16.28
N SER A 6 -6.34 -25.37 15.06
CA SER A 6 -6.54 -24.48 13.89
C SER A 6 -7.63 -23.43 14.15
N THR A 7 -8.76 -23.86 14.71
CA THR A 7 -9.89 -23.00 15.09
C THR A 7 -9.50 -21.92 16.09
N LYS A 8 -8.71 -22.27 17.13
CA LYS A 8 -8.25 -21.29 18.13
C LYS A 8 -7.27 -20.29 17.51
N SER A 9 -6.37 -20.76 16.65
CA SER A 9 -5.42 -19.89 15.95
C SER A 9 -6.14 -18.90 15.04
N TRP A 10 -7.17 -19.36 14.34
CA TRP A 10 -7.97 -18.52 13.47
C TRP A 10 -8.81 -17.49 14.23
N LEU A 11 -9.42 -17.90 15.34
CA LEU A 11 -10.21 -16.99 16.19
C LEU A 11 -9.36 -15.83 16.71
N TRP A 12 -8.16 -16.11 17.20
CA TRP A 12 -7.24 -15.07 17.67
C TRP A 12 -6.70 -14.20 16.54
N HIS A 13 -6.46 -14.78 15.36
CA HIS A 13 -6.13 -14.01 14.16
C HIS A 13 -7.22 -13.00 13.80
N GLN A 14 -8.50 -13.38 13.87
CA GLN A 14 -9.63 -12.46 13.64
C GLN A 14 -9.78 -11.42 14.76
N ARG A 15 -9.71 -11.82 16.04
CA ARG A 15 -9.85 -10.90 17.19
C ARG A 15 -8.76 -9.82 17.23
N LEU A 16 -7.55 -10.17 16.82
CA LEU A 16 -6.40 -9.27 16.78
C LEU A 16 -6.26 -8.59 15.40
N SER A 17 -7.37 -8.30 14.72
CA SER A 17 -7.39 -7.53 13.47
C SER A 17 -6.47 -8.09 12.37
N HIS A 18 -6.48 -9.41 12.21
CA HIS A 18 -5.70 -10.11 11.20
C HIS A 18 -4.17 -9.95 11.33
N LEU A 19 -3.65 -9.87 12.56
CA LEU A 19 -2.21 -9.87 12.82
C LEU A 19 -1.52 -11.15 12.28
N ASN A 20 -0.22 -11.03 11.99
CA ASN A 20 0.58 -12.18 11.57
C ASN A 20 0.69 -13.21 12.71
N PHE A 21 0.71 -14.50 12.37
CA PHE A 21 0.77 -15.57 13.38
C PHE A 21 2.07 -15.51 14.21
N ASP A 22 3.18 -15.06 13.63
CA ASP A 22 4.43 -14.85 14.38
C ASP A 22 4.28 -13.76 15.43
N THR A 23 3.62 -12.65 15.08
CA THR A 23 3.31 -11.58 16.03
C THR A 23 2.40 -12.08 17.15
N ILE A 24 1.38 -12.89 16.82
CA ILE A 24 0.49 -13.51 17.82
C ILE A 24 1.29 -14.44 18.75
N ASN A 25 2.24 -15.22 18.20
CA ASN A 25 3.12 -16.07 18.99
C ASN A 25 4.02 -15.25 19.92
N ASP A 26 4.53 -14.11 19.48
CA ASP A 26 5.38 -13.25 20.31
C ASP A 26 4.58 -12.54 21.39
N LEU A 27 3.34 -12.11 21.10
CA LEU A 27 2.40 -11.60 22.11
C LEU A 27 2.11 -12.67 23.19
N ALA A 28 1.89 -13.92 22.77
CA ALA A 28 1.63 -15.04 23.69
C ALA A 28 2.86 -15.38 24.55
N LYS A 29 4.07 -15.36 23.99
CA LYS A 29 5.32 -15.58 24.75
C LYS A 29 5.53 -14.51 25.80
N ASN A 30 5.32 -13.25 25.43
CA ASN A 30 5.58 -12.09 26.29
C ASN A 30 4.42 -11.75 27.24
N ASN A 31 3.30 -12.49 27.22
CA ASN A 31 2.12 -12.24 28.06
C ASN A 31 1.54 -10.82 27.88
N LEU A 32 1.58 -10.29 26.66
CA LEU A 32 1.17 -8.91 26.37
C LEU A 32 -0.35 -8.74 26.18
N VAL A 33 -1.09 -9.85 26.11
CA VAL A 33 -2.53 -9.87 25.90
C VAL A 33 -3.16 -10.74 26.99
N ALA A 34 -4.03 -10.15 27.81
CA ALA A 34 -4.85 -10.89 28.75
C ALA A 34 -5.70 -11.92 27.98
N ASP A 35 -5.82 -13.13 28.52
CA ASP A 35 -6.54 -14.27 27.93
C ASP A 35 -5.88 -14.96 26.72
N LEU A 36 -4.75 -14.45 26.23
CA LEU A 36 -3.99 -15.14 25.18
C LEU A 36 -3.14 -16.27 25.77
N LEU A 37 -3.61 -17.50 25.62
CA LEU A 37 -2.91 -18.69 26.11
C LEU A 37 -1.54 -18.88 25.42
N LYS A 38 -0.55 -19.37 26.19
CA LYS A 38 0.82 -19.70 25.74
C LYS A 38 0.87 -20.96 24.86
N PHE A 39 0.14 -20.92 23.75
CA PHE A 39 0.20 -21.92 22.71
C PHE A 39 1.01 -21.44 21.52
N LYS A 40 1.46 -22.39 20.70
CA LYS A 40 2.03 -22.09 19.39
C LYS A 40 0.90 -22.03 18.37
N TYR A 41 0.65 -20.84 17.85
CA TYR A 41 -0.33 -20.54 16.82
C TYR A 41 0.29 -20.74 15.43
N HIS A 42 -0.43 -21.42 14.55
CA HIS A 42 0.05 -21.76 13.22
C HIS A 42 -0.96 -21.40 12.14
N LYS A 43 -0.44 -21.04 10.97
CA LYS A 43 -1.20 -20.80 9.75
C LYS A 43 -1.34 -22.11 8.98
N GLU A 44 -2.52 -22.73 9.03
CA GLU A 44 -2.82 -23.90 8.21
C GLU A 44 -3.41 -23.50 6.84
N HIS A 45 -4.14 -22.38 6.80
CA HIS A 45 -4.78 -21.88 5.59
C HIS A 45 -4.44 -20.41 5.34
N LEU A 46 -4.50 -19.99 4.06
CA LEU A 46 -4.41 -18.59 3.68
C LEU A 46 -5.69 -17.84 4.11
N CYS A 47 -5.53 -16.59 4.53
CA CYS A 47 -6.65 -15.70 4.79
C CYS A 47 -6.93 -14.87 3.54
N PRO A 48 -8.08 -15.06 2.85
CA PRO A 48 -8.39 -14.29 1.65
C PRO A 48 -8.38 -12.78 1.91
N SER A 49 -8.93 -12.34 3.05
CA SER A 49 -8.94 -10.92 3.44
C SER A 49 -7.54 -10.36 3.67
N CYS A 50 -6.63 -11.14 4.26
CA CYS A 50 -5.24 -10.71 4.42
C CYS A 50 -4.51 -10.68 3.08
N GLU A 51 -4.74 -11.67 2.22
CA GLU A 51 -4.09 -11.76 0.92
C GLU A 51 -4.45 -10.55 0.06
N GLN A 52 -5.75 -10.22 -0.02
CA GLN A 52 -6.22 -9.06 -0.75
C GLN A 52 -5.76 -7.74 -0.12
N GLY A 53 -5.81 -7.63 1.22
CA GLY A 53 -5.49 -6.38 1.92
C GLY A 53 -3.99 -6.10 2.09
N LYS A 54 -3.15 -7.14 2.12
CA LYS A 54 -1.69 -7.05 2.33
C LYS A 54 -0.89 -7.41 1.07
N SER A 55 -1.55 -7.60 -0.06
CA SER A 55 -0.88 -7.81 -1.35
C SER A 55 -0.02 -6.59 -1.70
N LYS A 56 1.26 -6.85 -2.01
CA LYS A 56 2.16 -5.82 -2.52
C LYS A 56 1.87 -5.63 -4.00
N ARG A 57 1.47 -4.42 -4.39
CA ARG A 57 1.39 -4.04 -5.82
C ARG A 57 2.76 -4.28 -6.48
N ALA A 58 2.76 -4.97 -7.61
CA ALA A 58 3.96 -5.16 -8.41
C ALA A 58 4.65 -3.82 -8.70
N SER A 59 5.99 -3.83 -8.71
CA SER A 59 6.77 -2.66 -9.10
C SER A 59 6.51 -2.34 -10.57
N HIS A 60 6.39 -1.05 -10.89
CA HIS A 60 6.37 -0.62 -12.28
C HIS A 60 7.78 -0.77 -12.89
N PRO A 61 7.90 -1.25 -14.15
CA PRO A 61 9.19 -1.26 -14.83
C PRO A 61 9.70 0.19 -14.95
N PRO A 62 11.02 0.42 -14.84
CA PRO A 62 11.59 1.74 -15.04
C PRO A 62 11.30 2.19 -16.47
N LYS A 63 10.77 3.40 -16.62
CA LYS A 63 10.56 4.02 -17.94
C LYS A 63 11.92 4.47 -18.49
N PRO A 64 12.24 4.22 -19.76
CA PRO A 64 13.38 4.87 -20.41
C PRO A 64 13.23 6.38 -20.29
N VAL A 65 14.24 7.08 -19.77
CA VAL A 65 14.25 8.54 -19.75
C VAL A 65 14.52 9.02 -21.18
N PRO A 66 13.60 9.75 -21.83
CA PRO A 66 13.85 10.28 -23.16
C PRO A 66 15.00 11.28 -23.10
N ASN A 67 16.09 11.00 -23.83
CA ASN A 67 17.29 11.81 -23.90
C ASN A 67 17.20 12.87 -25.02
N SER A 68 16.11 13.63 -25.07
CA SER A 68 15.94 14.58 -26.15
C SER A 68 16.77 15.86 -25.92
N ARG A 69 17.86 16.02 -26.67
CA ARG A 69 18.67 17.26 -26.71
C ARG A 69 18.06 18.35 -27.61
N GLN A 70 16.98 18.04 -28.34
CA GLN A 70 16.28 18.97 -29.23
C GLN A 70 15.10 19.64 -28.53
N ARG A 71 14.94 20.95 -28.76
CA ARG A 71 13.76 21.71 -28.28
C ARG A 71 12.49 21.11 -28.88
N LEU A 72 11.42 21.02 -28.09
CA LEU A 72 10.08 20.50 -28.44
C LEU A 72 9.95 19.00 -28.75
N HIS A 73 10.98 18.18 -28.47
CA HIS A 73 10.90 16.74 -28.74
C HIS A 73 9.90 15.99 -27.83
N LEU A 74 9.63 16.51 -26.63
CA LEU A 74 8.60 16.00 -25.72
C LEU A 74 7.84 17.18 -25.10
N LEU A 75 6.54 17.25 -25.38
CA LEU A 75 5.64 18.23 -24.80
C LEU A 75 4.72 17.53 -23.80
N HIS A 76 4.82 17.88 -22.52
CA HIS A 76 3.87 17.44 -21.52
C HIS A 76 2.81 18.52 -21.33
N MET A 77 1.55 18.11 -21.45
CA MET A 77 0.37 18.93 -21.23
C MET A 77 -0.48 18.21 -20.20
N ASP A 78 -0.85 18.89 -19.12
CA ASP A 78 -1.82 18.37 -18.17
C ASP A 78 -3.00 19.33 -18.04
N LEU A 79 -4.17 18.76 -17.76
CA LEU A 79 -5.43 19.48 -17.63
C LEU A 79 -5.90 19.36 -16.20
N CYS A 80 -5.71 20.43 -15.43
CA CYS A 80 -6.22 20.54 -14.09
C CYS A 80 -7.70 20.99 -14.10
N GLY A 81 -8.63 20.11 -13.73
CA GLY A 81 -10.03 20.51 -13.48
C GLY A 81 -11.05 19.37 -13.51
N PRO A 82 -12.34 19.62 -13.19
CA PRO A 82 -12.97 20.93 -12.95
C PRO A 82 -12.69 21.51 -11.56
N MET A 83 -12.24 22.76 -11.51
CA MET A 83 -12.03 23.50 -10.29
C MET A 83 -13.36 23.89 -9.64
N ARG A 84 -13.41 23.85 -8.29
CA ARG A 84 -14.59 24.26 -7.52
C ARG A 84 -14.94 25.73 -7.73
N ILE A 85 -13.93 26.58 -7.92
CA ILE A 85 -14.06 28.02 -8.13
C ILE A 85 -13.70 28.32 -9.58
N ALA A 86 -14.55 29.07 -10.27
CA ALA A 86 -14.27 29.53 -11.62
C ALA A 86 -13.25 30.67 -11.60
N SER A 87 -12.44 30.77 -12.66
CA SER A 87 -11.62 31.95 -12.90
C SER A 87 -12.50 33.19 -13.07
N ILE A 88 -11.87 34.36 -13.07
CA ILE A 88 -12.54 35.65 -13.31
C ILE A 88 -13.35 35.62 -14.63
N ASN A 89 -12.89 34.84 -15.62
CA ASN A 89 -13.57 34.67 -16.91
C ASN A 89 -14.48 33.42 -16.97
N GLY A 90 -14.86 32.85 -15.83
CA GLY A 90 -15.77 31.70 -15.75
C GLY A 90 -15.16 30.34 -16.11
N LYS A 91 -13.85 30.25 -16.39
CA LYS A 91 -13.20 28.97 -16.74
C LYS A 91 -12.92 28.15 -15.48
N ARG A 92 -13.20 26.84 -15.52
CA ARG A 92 -12.95 25.90 -14.42
C ARG A 92 -11.83 24.89 -14.70
N TYR A 93 -11.15 25.04 -15.82
CA TYR A 93 -10.05 24.16 -16.20
C TYR A 93 -8.81 25.01 -16.48
N ILE A 94 -7.67 24.51 -16.05
CA ILE A 94 -6.35 25.10 -16.28
C ILE A 94 -5.55 24.09 -17.08
N LEU A 95 -4.98 24.52 -18.20
CA LEU A 95 -4.06 23.72 -18.99
C LEU A 95 -2.64 24.14 -18.61
N ASP A 96 -1.84 23.23 -18.07
CA ASP A 96 -0.42 23.46 -17.87
C ASP A 96 0.39 22.84 -19.01
N HIS A 97 1.40 23.58 -19.45
CA HIS A 97 2.40 23.12 -20.39
C HIS A 97 3.76 23.19 -19.70
N GLY A 98 4.33 22.04 -19.37
CA GLY A 98 5.65 21.92 -18.79
C GLY A 98 6.63 21.26 -19.76
N SER A 99 7.73 21.94 -20.09
CA SER A 99 8.93 21.27 -20.65
C SER A 99 9.75 20.69 -19.50
N PHE A 100 9.23 19.67 -18.82
CA PHE A 100 9.89 19.09 -17.66
C PHE A 100 10.23 17.63 -17.91
N SER A 101 11.52 17.37 -18.12
CA SER A 101 12.12 16.07 -17.80
C SER A 101 12.09 15.93 -16.28
N VAL A 102 10.93 15.55 -15.72
CA VAL A 102 10.81 15.21 -14.30
C VAL A 102 10.71 13.71 -14.21
N SER A 103 11.85 13.09 -13.90
CA SER A 103 11.89 11.74 -13.38
C SER A 103 11.24 11.76 -12.00
N CYS A 104 9.95 11.44 -11.92
CA CYS A 104 9.27 11.18 -10.65
C CYS A 104 9.85 9.90 -10.03
N HIS A 105 10.94 10.02 -9.28
CA HIS A 105 11.35 9.00 -8.32
C HIS A 105 10.31 8.92 -7.21
N HIS A 106 9.38 7.97 -7.34
CA HIS A 106 8.52 7.57 -6.23
C HIS A 106 9.38 6.86 -5.19
N HIS A 107 9.96 7.62 -4.26
CA HIS A 107 10.58 7.08 -3.05
C HIS A 107 9.47 6.58 -2.15
N LYS A 108 9.12 5.29 -2.30
CA LYS A 108 8.12 4.62 -1.48
C LYS A 108 8.75 4.28 -0.15
N ASN A 109 8.73 5.23 0.79
CA ASN A 109 9.08 4.98 2.19
C ASN A 109 7.78 4.72 2.97
N ARG A 110 7.43 3.45 3.13
CA ARG A 110 6.66 2.85 4.23
C ARG A 110 6.54 1.35 4.01
#